data_AF-A0A0C3DMR8-F1
#
_entry.id   AF-A0A0C3DMR8-F1
#
_cell.length_a   1.000
_cell.length_b   1.000
_cell.length_c   1.000
_cell.angle_alpha   90.00
_cell.angle_beta   90.00
_cell.angle_gamma   90.00
#
_symmetry.space_group_name_H-M   'P 1'
#
loop_
_entity.id
_entity.type
_entity.pdbx_description
1 polymer ?
#
loop_
_entity_poly.entity_id
_entity_poly.type
_entity_poly.pdbx_seq_one_letter_code
_entity_poly.pdbx_strand_id
1 'polypeptide(L)'
;MGSESLLCRQVRLVRNIELHYTDLLPLIEPGRKIPGSTLNAYGAIIQDTGTNLLVLSSWIPALASGTTEPYYAEGTIEDHVRATGVASQDIVQYPRWQVPLLGGSLSHWVLGIVNFSMKVLGIYDSIPELRSQEWAVPVSVLWIHKLVTNNTIQKLLQTTVDAVAELAC
;
A
#
# COMPACT_ATOMS: atom_id res chain seq x y z
N MET A 1 -31.94 21.84 5.94
CA MET A 1 -31.80 20.39 5.77
C MET A 1 -31.84 20.09 4.28
N GLY A 2 -30.70 19.82 3.62
CA GLY A 2 -30.72 19.59 2.17
C GLY A 2 -29.36 19.45 1.45
N SER A 3 -28.23 19.80 2.08
CA SER A 3 -26.90 19.67 1.45
C SER A 3 -26.11 18.44 1.91
N GLU A 4 -26.31 17.97 3.15
CA GLU A 4 -25.59 16.82 3.70
C GLU A 4 -25.95 15.48 3.01
N SER A 5 -27.18 15.33 2.52
CA SER A 5 -27.61 14.09 1.86
C SER A 5 -27.07 13.90 0.44
N LEU A 6 -26.65 14.98 -0.22
CA LEU A 6 -26.10 14.94 -1.58
C LEU A 6 -24.60 14.58 -1.58
N LEU A 7 -23.83 15.09 -0.62
CA LEU A 7 -22.41 14.72 -0.46
C LEU A 7 -22.22 13.24 -0.10
N CYS A 8 -23.11 12.70 0.73
CA CYS A 8 -23.07 11.30 1.16
C CYS A 8 -23.28 10.28 0.01
N ARG A 9 -23.76 10.73 -1.15
CA ARG A 9 -23.98 9.90 -2.36
C ARG A 9 -22.94 10.13 -3.47
N GLN A 10 -21.99 11.05 -3.28
CA GLN A 10 -20.98 11.32 -4.31
C GLN A 10 -19.88 10.25 -4.24
N VAL A 11 -19.81 9.45 -5.30
CA VAL A 11 -18.66 8.60 -5.59
C VAL A 11 -17.67 9.43 -6.41
N ARG A 12 -16.41 9.46 -5.98
CA ARG A 12 -15.30 10.00 -6.77
C ARG A 12 -14.50 8.86 -7.36
N LEU A 13 -14.06 9.01 -8.61
CA LEU A 13 -13.21 8.04 -9.28
C LEU A 13 -11.80 8.58 -9.40
N VAL A 14 -10.82 7.81 -8.92
CA VAL A 14 -9.39 8.09 -9.09
C VAL A 14 -8.75 6.86 -9.73
N ARG A 15 -8.43 6.92 -11.03
CA ARG A 15 -7.83 5.79 -11.78
C ARG A 15 -8.54 4.44 -11.52
N ASN A 16 -9.87 4.43 -11.64
CA ASN A 16 -10.77 3.30 -11.37
C ASN A 16 -10.92 2.89 -9.89
N ILE A 17 -10.40 3.70 -8.96
CA ILE A 17 -10.66 3.54 -7.54
C ILE A 17 -11.90 4.34 -7.19
N GLU A 18 -12.96 3.63 -6.77
CA GLU A 18 -14.17 4.24 -6.25
C GLU A 18 -13.92 4.71 -4.82
N LEU A 19 -14.13 6.00 -4.58
CA LEU A 19 -14.12 6.62 -3.26
C LEU A 19 -15.52 7.08 -2.91
N HIS A 20 -16.10 6.47 -1.89
CA HIS A 20 -17.32 6.95 -1.26
C HIS A 20 -17.00 8.01 -0.21
N TYR A 21 -17.97 8.88 0.08
CA TYR A 21 -17.86 9.84 1.18
C TYR A 21 -17.45 9.18 2.50
N THR A 22 -17.98 7.98 2.78
CA THR A 22 -17.65 7.19 3.98
C THR A 22 -16.19 6.77 4.04
N ASP A 23 -15.51 6.62 2.91
CA ASP A 23 -14.08 6.29 2.87
C ASP A 23 -13.22 7.47 3.36
N LEU A 24 -13.71 8.70 3.19
CA LEU A 24 -13.02 9.93 3.56
C LEU A 24 -13.32 10.40 4.98
N LEU A 25 -14.39 9.89 5.62
CA LEU A 25 -14.72 10.22 7.01
C LEU A 25 -13.55 10.05 7.98
N PRO A 26 -12.72 8.99 7.91
CA PRO A 26 -11.57 8.84 8.79
C PRO A 26 -10.52 9.95 8.69
N LEU A 27 -10.55 10.79 7.65
CA LEU A 27 -9.63 11.92 7.49
C LEU A 27 -10.05 13.14 8.31
N ILE A 28 -11.33 13.22 8.71
CA ILE A 28 -11.90 14.34 9.47
C ILE A 28 -12.41 13.92 10.85
N GLU A 29 -12.68 12.63 11.05
CA GLU A 29 -13.13 12.05 12.31
C GLU A 29 -12.00 11.26 12.98
N PRO A 30 -11.46 11.74 14.11
CA PRO A 30 -10.34 11.09 14.78
C PRO A 30 -10.72 9.70 15.32
N GLY A 31 -9.75 8.79 15.35
CA GLY A 31 -9.90 7.43 15.90
C GLY A 31 -10.50 6.41 14.93
N ARG A 32 -10.84 6.82 13.70
CA ARG A 32 -11.30 5.91 12.65
C ARG A 32 -10.13 5.38 11.82
N LYS A 33 -10.22 4.11 11.42
CA LYS A 33 -9.23 3.48 10.55
C LYS A 33 -9.42 3.96 9.11
N ILE A 34 -8.33 4.39 8.48
CA ILE A 34 -8.30 4.74 7.05
C ILE A 34 -8.48 3.45 6.23
N PRO A 35 -9.44 3.38 5.29
CA PRO A 35 -9.64 2.22 4.44
C PRO A 35 -8.58 2.14 3.33
N GLY A 36 -8.37 0.93 2.79
CA GLY A 36 -7.40 0.71 1.70
C GLY A 36 -7.73 1.52 0.43
N SER A 37 -9.02 1.71 0.12
CA SER A 37 -9.50 2.55 -0.99
C SER A 37 -8.92 3.97 -0.92
N THR A 38 -8.91 4.58 0.27
CA THR A 38 -8.37 5.92 0.49
C THR A 38 -6.85 5.96 0.30
N LEU A 39 -6.12 4.95 0.81
CA LEU A 39 -4.67 4.85 0.61
C LEU A 39 -4.31 4.65 -0.87
N ASN A 40 -5.05 3.80 -1.57
CA ASN A 40 -4.82 3.53 -2.99
C ASN A 40 -5.08 4.77 -3.84
N ALA A 41 -6.16 5.51 -3.56
CA ALA A 41 -6.46 6.74 -4.27
C ALA A 41 -5.41 7.84 -3.99
N TYR A 42 -4.94 7.94 -2.75
CA TYR A 42 -3.83 8.84 -2.41
C TYR A 42 -2.55 8.46 -3.16
N GLY A 43 -2.21 7.18 -3.23
CA GLY A 43 -1.08 6.67 -4.01
C GLY A 43 -1.19 7.03 -5.50
N ALA A 44 -2.36 6.84 -6.10
CA ALA A 44 -2.64 7.25 -7.47
C ALA A 44 -2.40 8.75 -7.68
N ILE A 45 -2.92 9.61 -6.80
CA ILE A 45 -2.75 11.07 -6.87
C ILE A 45 -1.28 11.47 -6.74
N ILE A 46 -0.51 10.85 -5.85
CA ILE A 46 0.92 11.16 -5.72
C ILE A 46 1.69 10.78 -6.98
N GLN A 47 1.39 9.63 -7.59
CA GLN A 47 2.06 9.21 -8.81
C GLN A 47 1.83 10.20 -9.96
N ASP A 48 0.66 10.87 -10.01
CA ASP A 48 0.35 11.94 -10.98
C ASP A 48 1.24 13.19 -10.82
N THR A 49 1.94 13.36 -9.69
CA THR A 49 2.85 14.49 -9.48
C THR A 49 4.19 14.36 -10.22
N GLY A 50 4.42 13.26 -10.95
CA GLY A 50 5.63 13.03 -11.74
C GLY A 50 6.82 12.52 -10.91
N THR A 51 6.57 11.97 -9.72
CA THR A 51 7.62 11.35 -8.92
C THR A 51 8.08 10.02 -9.51
N ASN A 52 9.40 9.74 -9.49
CA ASN A 52 9.96 8.40 -9.70
C ASN A 52 9.69 7.51 -8.47
N LEU A 53 8.41 7.31 -8.16
CA LEU A 53 7.89 6.55 -7.04
C LEU A 53 6.68 5.77 -7.52
N LEU A 54 6.72 4.47 -7.36
CA LEU A 54 5.59 3.60 -7.60
C LEU A 54 4.87 3.36 -6.26
N VAL A 55 3.56 3.60 -6.20
CA VAL A 55 2.72 3.28 -5.05
C VAL A 55 1.79 2.15 -5.45
N LEU A 56 2.01 0.99 -4.85
CA LEU A 56 1.23 -0.22 -5.10
C LEU A 56 -0.10 -0.19 -4.35
N SER A 57 -1.09 -0.87 -4.91
CA SER A 57 -2.39 -1.08 -4.27
C SER A 57 -2.24 -1.93 -3.00
N SER A 58 -2.99 -1.58 -1.95
CA SER A 58 -3.08 -2.32 -0.69
C SER A 58 -3.63 -3.75 -0.85
N TRP A 59 -4.19 -4.09 -2.02
CA TRP A 59 -4.68 -5.43 -2.33
C TRP A 59 -3.58 -6.38 -2.79
N ILE A 60 -2.52 -5.85 -3.41
CA ILE A 60 -1.44 -6.68 -4.00
C ILE A 60 -0.82 -7.63 -2.96
N PRO A 61 -0.52 -7.21 -1.72
CA PRO A 61 0.02 -8.15 -0.72
C PRO A 61 -0.89 -9.33 -0.44
N ALA A 62 -2.21 -9.11 -0.35
CA ALA A 62 -3.18 -10.16 -0.08
C ALA A 62 -3.29 -11.13 -1.27
N LEU A 63 -3.31 -10.60 -2.48
CA LEU A 63 -3.32 -11.38 -3.73
C LEU A 63 -2.03 -12.19 -3.89
N ALA A 64 -0.86 -11.57 -3.67
CA ALA A 64 0.44 -12.21 -3.82
C ALA A 64 0.67 -13.33 -2.78
N SER A 65 0.12 -13.19 -1.58
CA SER A 65 0.19 -14.23 -0.54
C SER A 65 -0.86 -15.33 -0.69
N GLY A 66 -1.80 -15.21 -1.65
CA GLY A 66 -2.94 -16.13 -1.79
C GLY A 66 -3.92 -16.09 -0.61
N THR A 67 -3.87 -15.05 0.23
CA THR A 67 -4.80 -14.88 1.36
C THR A 67 -6.16 -14.35 0.91
N THR A 68 -6.23 -13.84 -0.31
CA THR A 68 -7.46 -13.47 -1.01
C THR A 68 -7.42 -14.13 -2.38
N GLU A 69 -8.39 -15.00 -2.66
CA GLU A 69 -8.59 -15.53 -4.01
C GLU A 69 -9.08 -14.39 -4.92
N PRO A 70 -8.56 -14.26 -6.15
CA PRO A 70 -9.05 -13.28 -7.10
C PRO A 70 -10.49 -13.65 -7.52
N TYR A 71 -11.49 -13.10 -6.83
CA TYR A 71 -12.87 -13.12 -7.28
C TYR A 71 -13.14 -11.89 -8.17
N TYR A 72 -14.33 -11.86 -8.78
CA TYR A 72 -14.76 -10.85 -9.75
C TYR A 72 -14.62 -9.38 -9.28
N ALA A 73 -14.52 -9.12 -7.97
CA ALA A 73 -14.52 -7.77 -7.40
C ALA A 73 -13.11 -7.23 -7.10
N GLU A 74 -12.18 -8.10 -6.70
CA GLU A 74 -10.83 -7.71 -6.26
C GLU A 74 -9.85 -7.58 -7.42
N GLY A 75 -10.06 -8.32 -8.52
CA GLY A 75 -9.19 -8.32 -9.69
C GLY A 75 -7.86 -9.06 -9.49
N THR A 76 -6.99 -8.99 -10.49
CA THR A 76 -5.66 -9.65 -10.49
C THR A 76 -4.53 -8.69 -10.11
N ILE A 77 -3.35 -9.20 -9.76
CA ILE A 77 -2.15 -8.35 -9.53
C ILE A 77 -1.87 -7.49 -10.76
N GLU A 78 -2.04 -8.03 -11.96
CA GLU A 78 -1.86 -7.31 -13.21
C GLU A 78 -2.84 -6.13 -13.33
N ASP A 79 -4.11 -6.30 -12.94
CA ASP A 79 -5.10 -5.21 -12.95
C ASP A 79 -4.71 -4.09 -12.00
N HIS A 80 -4.22 -4.42 -10.80
CA HIS A 80 -3.74 -3.44 -9.83
C HIS A 80 -2.47 -2.73 -10.30
N VAL A 81 -1.55 -3.44 -10.96
CA VAL A 81 -0.36 -2.84 -11.59
C VAL A 81 -0.77 -1.88 -12.70
N ARG A 82 -1.70 -2.28 -13.58
CA ARG A 82 -2.20 -1.43 -14.66
C ARG A 82 -2.87 -0.15 -14.13
N ALA A 83 -3.54 -0.21 -12.99
CA ALA A 83 -4.14 0.96 -12.32
C ALA A 83 -3.10 1.98 -11.82
N THR A 84 -1.83 1.59 -11.65
CA THR A 84 -0.73 2.54 -11.37
C THR A 84 -0.39 3.43 -12.57
N GLY A 85 -0.97 3.18 -13.75
CA GLY A 85 -0.67 3.90 -14.99
C GLY A 85 0.71 3.57 -15.57
N VAL A 86 1.39 2.58 -14.99
CA VAL A 86 2.67 2.06 -15.45
C VAL A 86 2.41 0.77 -16.21
N ALA A 87 3.05 0.60 -17.38
CA ALA A 87 3.00 -0.66 -18.09
C ALA A 87 3.76 -1.74 -17.31
N SER A 88 3.24 -2.96 -17.26
CA SER A 88 3.80 -4.04 -16.41
C SER A 88 5.30 -4.27 -16.66
N GLN A 89 5.74 -4.22 -17.92
CA GLN A 89 7.15 -4.34 -18.32
C GLN A 89 8.06 -3.21 -17.81
N ASP A 90 7.50 -2.05 -17.47
CA ASP A 90 8.24 -0.87 -17.04
C ASP A 90 8.28 -0.74 -15.50
N ILE A 91 7.56 -1.59 -14.76
CA ILE A 91 7.41 -1.45 -13.31
C ILE A 91 8.75 -1.52 -12.56
N VAL A 92 9.66 -2.39 -13.01
CA VAL A 92 11.01 -2.56 -12.45
C VAL A 92 11.95 -1.39 -12.77
N GLN A 93 11.57 -0.50 -13.67
CA GLN A 93 12.32 0.73 -13.96
C GLN A 93 12.08 1.80 -12.87
N TYR A 94 11.01 1.68 -12.08
CA TYR A 94 10.77 2.58 -10.96
C TYR A 94 11.74 2.26 -9.81
N PRO A 95 12.65 3.18 -9.45
CA PRO A 95 13.73 2.87 -8.51
C PRO A 95 13.23 2.71 -7.06
N ARG A 96 12.01 3.18 -6.78
CA ARG A 96 11.41 3.20 -5.45
C ARG A 96 9.96 2.75 -5.51
N TRP A 97 9.60 1.75 -4.70
CA TRP A 97 8.22 1.32 -4.53
C TRP A 97 7.77 1.54 -3.09
N GLN A 98 6.49 1.84 -2.94
CA GLN A 98 5.77 1.92 -1.67
C GLN A 98 4.62 0.93 -1.69
N VAL A 99 4.52 0.14 -0.63
CA VAL A 99 3.54 -0.95 -0.52
C VAL A 99 2.76 -0.77 0.78
N PRO A 100 1.50 -0.34 0.74
CA PRO A 100 0.66 -0.37 1.93
C PRO A 100 0.44 -1.82 2.36
N LEU A 101 0.82 -2.16 3.59
CA LEU A 101 0.68 -3.49 4.16
C LEU A 101 -0.27 -3.43 5.37
N LEU A 102 -1.19 -4.40 5.48
CA LEU A 102 -1.95 -4.63 6.70
C LEU A 102 -1.11 -5.51 7.64
N GLY A 103 -0.69 -4.93 8.76
CA GLY A 103 0.20 -5.59 9.70
C GLY A 103 -0.52 -6.61 10.59
N GLY A 104 -0.43 -7.90 10.27
CA GLY A 104 -0.75 -9.00 11.19
C GLY A 104 -2.13 -8.95 11.89
N SER A 105 -2.20 -9.51 13.11
CA SER A 105 -3.45 -9.75 13.86
C SER A 105 -4.12 -8.51 14.45
N LEU A 106 -3.42 -7.36 14.48
CA LEU A 106 -3.98 -6.08 14.87
C LEU A 106 -4.05 -5.25 13.60
N SER A 107 -5.23 -4.97 13.07
CA SER A 107 -5.44 -4.36 11.75
C SER A 107 -4.90 -2.92 11.64
N HIS A 108 -3.58 -2.71 11.75
CA HIS A 108 -2.87 -1.45 11.59
C HIS A 108 -2.14 -1.42 10.24
N TRP A 109 -1.93 -0.22 9.71
CA TRP A 109 -1.19 -0.04 8.47
C TRP A 109 0.29 0.12 8.75
N VAL A 110 1.11 -0.59 7.98
CA VAL A 110 2.55 -0.35 7.88
C VAL A 110 2.91 -0.13 6.42
N LEU A 111 4.05 0.51 6.18
CA LEU A 111 4.49 0.85 4.82
C LEU A 111 5.72 0.02 4.45
N GLY A 112 5.58 -0.87 3.48
CA GLY A 112 6.70 -1.48 2.79
C GLY A 112 7.38 -0.47 1.88
N ILE A 113 8.72 -0.46 1.88
CA ILE A 113 9.55 0.40 1.05
C ILE A 113 10.53 -0.49 0.29
N VAL A 114 10.54 -0.37 -1.02
CA VAL A 114 11.54 -0.97 -1.90
C VAL A 114 12.38 0.14 -2.49
N ASN A 115 13.70 0.01 -2.42
CA ASN A 115 14.63 0.91 -3.09
C ASN A 115 15.70 0.07 -3.79
N PHE A 116 15.56 -0.09 -5.11
CA PHE A 116 16.46 -0.92 -5.90
C PHE A 116 17.87 -0.33 -5.97
N SER A 117 17.99 0.99 -6.04
CA SER A 117 19.29 1.67 -6.08
C SER A 117 20.10 1.44 -4.79
N MET A 118 19.42 1.42 -3.65
CA MET A 118 20.05 1.17 -2.34
C MET A 118 20.05 -0.31 -1.94
N LYS A 119 19.43 -1.19 -2.73
CA LYS A 119 19.18 -2.60 -2.39
C LYS A 119 18.50 -2.77 -1.02
N VAL A 120 17.51 -1.91 -0.76
CA VAL A 120 16.77 -1.89 0.50
C VAL A 120 15.37 -2.44 0.28
N LEU A 121 15.00 -3.40 1.12
CA LEU A 121 13.62 -3.81 1.36
C LEU A 121 13.31 -3.55 2.83
N GLY A 122 12.51 -2.52 3.10
CA GLY A 122 12.24 -2.05 4.46
C GLY A 122 10.75 -2.03 4.79
N ILE A 123 10.44 -2.05 6.09
CA ILE A 123 9.09 -1.79 6.60
C ILE A 123 9.19 -0.59 7.54
N TYR A 124 8.30 0.37 7.34
CA TYR A 124 8.09 1.49 8.23
C TYR A 124 6.81 1.25 9.05
N ASP A 125 6.97 1.21 10.37
CA ASP A 125 5.87 1.10 11.34
C ASP A 125 5.91 2.30 12.27
N SER A 126 4.79 3.03 12.34
CA SER A 126 4.66 4.23 13.16
C SER A 126 4.29 3.96 14.62
N ILE A 127 3.89 2.72 14.95
CA ILE A 127 3.51 2.31 16.30
C ILE A 127 4.14 0.94 16.60
N PRO A 128 5.49 0.86 16.63
CA PRO A 128 6.18 -0.42 16.77
C PRO A 128 5.82 -1.16 18.07
N GLU A 129 5.31 -0.46 19.07
CA GLU A 129 4.80 -1.01 20.33
C GLU A 129 3.65 -2.00 20.14
N LEU A 130 2.92 -1.95 19.01
CA LEU A 130 1.79 -2.82 18.68
C LEU A 130 2.21 -4.16 18.04
N ARG A 131 3.29 -4.79 18.53
CA ARG A 131 3.86 -6.11 18.13
C ARG A 131 5.02 -6.08 17.12
N SER A 132 5.60 -4.92 16.85
CA SER A 132 6.76 -4.81 15.96
C SER A 132 8.07 -4.53 16.71
N GLN A 133 8.05 -4.33 18.03
CA GLN A 133 9.24 -3.98 18.84
C GLN A 133 10.43 -4.92 18.67
N GLU A 134 10.17 -6.20 18.37
CA GLU A 134 11.22 -7.22 18.20
C GLU A 134 12.04 -7.02 16.91
N TRP A 135 11.50 -6.29 15.92
CA TRP A 135 12.10 -6.16 14.59
C TRP A 135 12.07 -4.75 13.99
N ALA A 136 11.19 -3.86 14.46
CA ALA A 136 11.10 -2.47 14.04
C ALA A 136 11.96 -1.57 14.96
N VAL A 137 12.67 -0.63 14.35
CA VAL A 137 13.45 0.38 15.07
C VAL A 137 12.66 1.69 15.08
N PRO A 138 12.49 2.36 16.23
CA PRO A 138 11.82 3.67 16.28
C PRO A 138 12.50 4.68 15.35
N VAL A 139 11.67 5.41 14.58
CA VAL A 139 12.10 6.38 13.56
C VAL A 139 12.88 7.56 14.15
N SER A 140 12.76 7.79 15.46
CA SER A 140 13.56 8.77 16.21
C SER A 140 15.06 8.44 16.25
N VAL A 141 15.47 7.23 15.86
CA VAL A 141 16.87 6.84 15.73
C VAL A 141 17.30 6.99 14.27
N LEU A 142 17.82 8.18 13.94
CA LEU A 142 18.39 8.48 12.63
C LEU A 142 19.54 7.49 12.33
N TRP A 143 19.37 6.67 11.29
CA TRP A 143 20.36 5.80 10.64
C TRP A 143 21.01 4.70 11.52
N ILE A 144 20.71 3.44 11.20
CA ILE A 144 21.66 2.42 10.75
C ILE A 144 20.91 1.08 10.58
N HIS A 145 21.22 0.41 9.47
CA HIS A 145 20.90 -0.95 9.10
C HIS A 145 20.55 -1.90 10.26
N LYS A 146 19.27 -2.24 10.37
CA LYS A 146 18.87 -3.57 10.84
C LYS A 146 17.75 -4.10 9.96
N LEU A 147 18.13 -4.80 8.91
CA LEU A 147 17.23 -5.74 8.23
C LEU A 147 17.13 -6.96 9.13
N VAL A 148 16.06 -7.06 9.93
CA VAL A 148 15.76 -8.29 10.68
C VAL A 148 14.93 -9.19 9.77
N THR A 149 15.52 -10.30 9.32
CA THR A 149 15.12 -11.14 8.18
C THR A 149 14.08 -12.22 8.46
N ASN A 150 13.22 -12.12 9.48
CA ASN A 150 12.30 -13.24 9.77
C ASN A 150 11.02 -12.88 10.51
N ASN A 151 10.23 -11.93 9.99
CA ASN A 151 8.84 -11.77 10.40
C ASN A 151 7.88 -11.94 9.20
N THR A 152 6.62 -12.26 9.51
CA THR A 152 5.56 -12.51 8.52
C THR A 152 5.35 -11.35 7.56
N ILE A 153 5.49 -10.10 8.03
CA ILE A 153 5.25 -8.90 7.23
C ILE A 153 6.37 -8.70 6.20
N GLN A 154 7.62 -9.01 6.54
CA GLN A 154 8.73 -8.94 5.60
C GLN A 154 8.63 -10.03 4.53
N LYS A 155 8.20 -11.24 4.91
CA LYS A 155 7.91 -12.30 3.93
C LYS A 155 6.80 -11.85 2.99
N LEU A 156 5.72 -11.29 3.52
CA LEU A 156 4.63 -10.72 2.73
C LEU A 156 5.13 -9.65 1.76
N LEU A 157 5.98 -8.73 2.22
CA LEU A 157 6.57 -7.69 1.37
C LEU A 157 7.46 -8.31 0.28
N GLN A 158 8.31 -9.28 0.60
CA GLN A 158 9.13 -9.97 -0.39
C GLN A 158 8.27 -10.68 -1.43
N THR A 159 7.28 -11.47 -1.00
CA THR A 159 6.33 -12.15 -1.89
C THR A 159 5.57 -11.16 -2.78
N THR A 160 5.20 -10.00 -2.25
CA THR A 160 4.57 -8.92 -3.03
C THR A 160 5.52 -8.41 -4.12
N VAL A 161 6.79 -8.15 -3.76
CA VAL A 161 7.79 -7.65 -4.72
C VAL A 161 8.06 -8.67 -5.81
N ASP A 162 8.22 -9.94 -5.44
CA ASP A 162 8.49 -11.02 -6.38
C ASP A 162 7.33 -11.18 -7.38
N ALA A 163 6.08 -11.26 -6.88
CA ALA A 163 4.90 -11.42 -7.72
C ALA A 163 4.68 -10.24 -8.68
N VAL A 164 5.02 -9.02 -8.25
CA VAL A 164 4.92 -7.84 -9.13
C VAL A 164 6.07 -7.79 -10.14
N ALA A 165 7.29 -8.15 -9.72
CA ALA A 165 8.45 -8.18 -10.60
C ALA A 165 8.33 -9.25 -11.70
N GLU A 166 7.66 -10.37 -11.42
CA GLU A 166 7.36 -11.42 -12.41
C GLU A 166 6.53 -10.90 -13.59
N LEU A 167 5.71 -9.86 -13.41
CA LEU A 167 4.94 -9.26 -14.50
C LEU A 167 5.80 -8.45 -15.50
N ALA A 168 7.07 -8.20 -15.16
CA ALA A 168 8.01 -7.49 -16.03
C ALA A 168 8.88 -8.43 -16.89
N CYS A 169 8.79 -9.74 -16.67
CA CYS A 169 9.53 -10.78 -17.38
C CYS A 169 8.75 -11.32 -18.58
#